data_AF-A0A9Q0LAG3-F1
#
_entry.id   AF-A0A9Q0LAG3-F1
#
_cell.length_a   1.000
_cell.length_b   1.000
_cell.length_c   1.000
_cell.angle_alpha   90.00
_cell.angle_beta   90.00
_cell.angle_gamma   90.00
#
_symmetry.space_group_name_H-M   'P 1'
#
loop_
_entity.id
_entity.type
_entity.pdbx_description
1 polymer ?
#
loop_
_entity_poly.entity_id
_entity_poly.type
_entity_poly.pdbx_seq_one_letter_code
_entity_poly.pdbx_strand_id
1 'polypeptide(L)'
;MTDLFKVIDSNSLKEVEKVLNEKNINTPNFDISPLSFACQKKDIDLKIVQLLVSKGADINFSSGYRPLIFAIKNHNLELIDYLLSSGVDLNFLIAFTPLFLAYQEKLPKEILRKFIELGDNVNHSTNFLMNNWDGTILNQMIRKNDYDLDFIQYLFSKGLDPNITNQTVIHTAINQKSPESVIKLLATKTNFWNDKVIPILVFCLRSPLDNKEKLKYLTILIDNGAPVYALYNKRKISVQCYDQYLKDFLDNYENICQEFLEFYQKSELTDFIITSDNGTINCHKQIIEMRLGKDLVEKLIPFCEKKEKQEVENMMKWIYSGIFEGNPEETSVLLNEIGMSNELILSKSRRFGLVRDLEAWSKKEEEKDFAIIVEDQPIKVHKLILAIRSELFFNMFVNVKDDSNQVRDYSQKTFGAIKALIHYFYLDKLPEDITQSEFEELENASEFYQMHSKNSFLYRQNLFDFPLKKDD
;
A
#
# COMPACT_ATOMS: atom_id res chain seq x y z
N MET A 1 1.30 8.54 64.50
CA MET A 1 1.17 9.20 63.19
C MET A 1 0.68 8.16 62.20
N THR A 2 -0.57 8.27 61.73
CA THR A 2 -1.19 7.24 60.87
C THR A 2 -0.50 7.19 59.51
N ASP A 3 -0.11 6.01 59.06
CA ASP A 3 0.54 5.81 57.76
C ASP A 3 -0.46 6.06 56.62
N LEU A 4 -0.10 6.91 55.65
CA LEU A 4 -0.98 7.26 54.52
C LEU A 4 -1.31 6.01 53.70
N PHE A 5 -0.37 5.08 53.56
CA PHE A 5 -0.59 3.82 52.83
C PHE A 5 -1.63 2.93 53.52
N LYS A 6 -1.60 2.83 54.86
CA LYS A 6 -2.61 2.06 55.62
C LYS A 6 -4.02 2.64 55.50
N VAL A 7 -4.12 3.96 55.37
CA VAL A 7 -5.40 4.66 55.24
C VAL A 7 -5.94 4.58 53.82
N ILE A 8 -5.06 4.59 52.81
CA ILE A 8 -5.47 4.26 51.44
C ILE A 8 -5.92 2.79 51.37
N ASP A 9 -5.25 1.89 52.09
CA ASP A 9 -5.61 0.46 52.17
C ASP A 9 -6.97 0.22 52.84
N SER A 10 -7.40 1.08 53.77
CA SER A 10 -8.73 1.00 54.38
C SER A 10 -9.86 1.46 53.43
N ASN A 11 -9.53 2.02 52.26
CA ASN A 11 -10.46 2.51 51.25
C ASN A 11 -11.50 3.51 51.80
N SER A 12 -11.13 4.27 52.83
CA SER A 12 -12.01 5.20 53.54
C SER A 12 -11.69 6.65 53.17
N LEU A 13 -12.50 7.26 52.30
CA LEU A 13 -12.32 8.65 51.85
C LEU A 13 -12.15 9.65 53.02
N LYS A 14 -12.96 9.50 54.07
CA LYS A 14 -12.92 10.37 55.26
C LYS A 14 -11.60 10.26 56.02
N GLU A 15 -11.03 9.06 56.12
CA GLU A 15 -9.75 8.86 56.80
C GLU A 15 -8.60 9.41 55.95
N VAL A 16 -8.65 9.23 54.63
CA VAL A 16 -7.66 9.77 53.70
C VAL A 16 -7.63 11.30 53.78
N GLU A 17 -8.80 11.96 53.72
CA GLU A 17 -8.91 13.42 53.85
C GLU A 17 -8.28 13.95 55.15
N LYS A 18 -8.47 13.24 56.27
CA LYS A 18 -7.93 13.64 57.57
C LYS A 18 -6.40 13.61 57.60
N VAL A 19 -5.78 12.60 57.00
CA VAL A 19 -4.32 12.40 57.04
C VAL A 19 -3.57 13.25 56.02
N LEU A 20 -4.19 13.61 54.90
CA LEU A 20 -3.56 14.39 53.83
C LEU A 20 -3.17 15.83 54.25
N ASN A 21 -3.79 16.39 55.29
CA ASN A 21 -3.45 17.73 55.78
C ASN A 21 -2.08 17.78 56.51
N GLU A 22 -1.51 16.63 56.87
CA GLU A 22 -0.35 16.54 57.75
C GLU A 22 0.90 15.97 57.07
N LYS A 23 0.80 15.51 55.81
CA LYS A 23 1.86 14.74 55.14
C LYS A 23 2.10 15.17 53.70
N ASN A 24 3.33 15.00 53.22
CA ASN A 24 3.65 15.14 51.79
C ASN A 24 3.02 13.97 51.00
N ILE A 25 2.15 14.31 50.06
CA ILE A 25 1.36 13.37 49.26
C ILE A 25 2.18 12.53 48.27
N ASN A 26 3.42 12.92 47.99
CA ASN A 26 4.30 12.25 47.04
C ASN A 26 5.41 11.43 47.71
N THR A 27 5.45 11.32 49.04
CA THR A 27 6.45 10.50 49.73
C THR A 27 6.25 9.02 49.40
N PRO A 28 7.18 8.36 48.68
CA PRO A 28 7.01 6.98 48.27
C PRO A 28 7.27 6.01 49.43
N ASN A 29 6.67 4.82 49.35
CA ASN A 29 6.98 3.67 50.19
C ASN A 29 7.41 2.52 49.29
N PHE A 30 8.63 1.99 49.49
CA PHE A 30 9.25 0.99 48.61
C PHE A 30 9.10 1.35 47.12
N ASP A 31 9.44 2.59 46.76
CA ASP A 31 9.37 3.10 45.39
C ASP A 31 7.97 3.13 44.75
N ILE A 32 6.91 3.12 45.57
CA ILE A 32 5.52 3.28 45.13
C ILE A 32 4.98 4.56 45.77
N SER A 33 4.48 5.52 44.97
CA SER A 33 3.80 6.71 45.50
C SER A 33 2.44 6.34 46.10
N PRO A 34 1.89 7.16 47.01
CA PRO A 34 0.53 6.97 47.52
C PRO A 34 -0.52 6.84 46.39
N LEU A 35 -0.35 7.60 45.30
CA LEU A 35 -1.21 7.49 44.10
C LEU A 35 -1.01 6.16 43.36
N SER A 36 0.24 5.74 43.10
CA SER A 36 0.51 4.43 42.48
C SER A 36 -0.04 3.28 43.32
N PHE A 37 0.06 3.37 44.65
CA PHE A 37 -0.49 2.37 45.57
C PHE A 37 -2.02 2.35 45.53
N ALA A 38 -2.68 3.51 45.50
CA ALA A 38 -4.12 3.59 45.31
C ALA A 38 -4.55 2.92 43.99
N CYS A 39 -3.89 3.24 42.87
CA CYS A 39 -4.19 2.65 41.56
C CYS A 39 -3.87 1.15 41.46
N GLN A 40 -2.93 0.64 42.28
CA GLN A 40 -2.62 -0.78 42.37
C GLN A 40 -3.77 -1.60 42.96
N LYS A 41 -4.59 -1.00 43.83
CA LYS A 41 -5.71 -1.69 44.47
C LYS A 41 -6.87 -1.87 43.48
N LYS A 42 -7.35 -3.11 43.36
CA LYS A 42 -8.41 -3.47 42.41
C LYS A 42 -9.74 -2.76 42.71
N ASP A 43 -10.08 -2.62 44.00
CA ASP A 43 -11.39 -2.10 44.46
C ASP A 43 -11.30 -0.69 45.06
N ILE A 44 -10.30 0.11 44.67
CA ILE A 44 -10.14 1.48 45.17
C ILE A 44 -11.34 2.35 44.76
N ASP A 45 -11.88 3.15 45.69
CA ASP A 45 -12.86 4.18 45.35
C ASP A 45 -12.16 5.26 44.50
N LEU A 46 -12.67 5.50 43.30
CA LEU A 46 -12.15 6.53 42.39
C LEU A 46 -12.06 7.91 43.07
N LYS A 47 -12.95 8.21 44.01
CA LYS A 47 -12.92 9.47 44.77
C LYS A 47 -11.64 9.64 45.58
N ILE A 48 -11.03 8.54 46.04
CA ILE A 48 -9.73 8.59 46.74
C ILE A 48 -8.64 8.99 45.75
N VAL A 49 -8.64 8.41 44.55
CA VAL A 49 -7.68 8.78 43.49
C VAL A 49 -7.87 10.25 43.08
N GLN A 50 -9.12 10.67 42.87
CA GLN A 50 -9.47 12.06 42.55
C GLN A 50 -9.00 13.02 43.62
N LEU A 51 -9.24 12.69 44.90
CA LEU A 51 -8.75 13.47 46.03
C LEU A 51 -7.23 13.57 46.01
N LEU A 52 -6.52 12.45 45.83
CA LEU A 52 -5.06 12.45 45.81
C LEU A 52 -4.51 13.36 44.69
N VAL A 53 -5.03 13.23 43.47
CA VAL A 53 -4.64 14.08 42.34
C VAL A 53 -4.97 15.55 42.60
N SER A 54 -6.17 15.86 43.14
CA SER A 54 -6.57 17.23 43.47
C SER A 54 -5.69 17.90 44.54
N LYS A 55 -5.02 17.08 45.36
CA LYS A 55 -4.08 17.52 46.41
C LYS A 55 -2.63 17.56 45.93
N GLY A 56 -2.38 17.40 44.64
CA GLY A 56 -1.05 17.53 44.04
C GLY A 56 -0.23 16.24 44.02
N ALA A 57 -0.89 15.07 44.06
CA ALA A 57 -0.19 13.82 43.79
C ALA A 57 0.37 13.80 42.37
N ASP A 58 1.63 13.42 42.22
CA ASP A 58 2.30 13.29 40.93
C ASP A 58 1.75 12.10 40.15
N ILE A 59 0.96 12.40 39.12
CA ILE A 59 0.31 11.42 38.25
C ILE A 59 1.30 10.60 37.40
N ASN A 60 2.53 11.13 37.23
CA ASN A 60 3.57 10.54 36.39
C ASN A 60 4.69 9.88 37.21
N PHE A 61 4.53 9.77 38.54
CA PHE A 61 5.54 9.24 39.43
C PHE A 61 6.05 7.86 38.99
N SER A 62 7.37 7.69 38.87
CA SER A 62 7.97 6.58 38.11
C SER A 62 9.19 5.91 38.74
N SER A 63 9.17 5.55 40.03
CA SER A 63 10.21 4.68 40.63
C SER A 63 9.91 3.17 40.48
N GLY A 64 9.16 2.76 39.45
CA GLY A 64 8.90 1.35 39.15
C GLY A 64 7.69 1.15 38.24
N TYR A 65 6.50 1.49 38.76
CA TYR A 65 5.24 1.43 37.99
C TYR A 65 4.45 2.73 38.14
N ARG A 66 4.14 3.38 37.01
CA ARG A 66 3.28 4.56 36.95
C ARG A 66 1.83 4.20 37.31
N PRO A 67 1.06 5.11 37.93
CA PRO A 67 -0.35 4.89 38.28
C PRO A 67 -1.20 4.31 37.14
N LEU A 68 -1.03 4.84 35.92
CA LEU A 68 -1.72 4.39 34.71
C LEU A 68 -1.51 2.89 34.40
N ILE A 69 -0.31 2.35 34.66
CA ILE A 69 0.01 0.95 34.38
C ILE A 69 -0.80 0.00 35.27
N PHE A 70 -1.02 0.38 36.54
CA PHE A 70 -1.87 -0.40 37.43
C PHE A 70 -3.34 -0.34 37.00
N ALA A 71 -3.82 0.82 36.57
CA ALA A 71 -5.19 0.95 36.06
C ALA A 71 -5.44 0.05 34.84
N ILE A 72 -4.47 -0.01 33.91
CA ILE A 72 -4.50 -0.91 32.75
C ILE A 72 -4.50 -2.38 33.18
N LYS A 73 -3.57 -2.80 34.04
CA LYS A 73 -3.48 -4.20 34.51
C LYS A 73 -4.66 -4.66 35.34
N ASN A 74 -5.36 -3.74 36.01
CA ASN A 74 -6.56 -4.03 36.78
C ASN A 74 -7.84 -3.96 35.95
N HIS A 75 -7.75 -3.60 34.66
CA HIS A 75 -8.89 -3.43 33.76
C HIS A 75 -9.92 -2.41 34.27
N ASN A 76 -9.46 -1.43 35.05
CA ASN A 76 -10.33 -0.40 35.64
C ASN A 76 -10.51 0.76 34.66
N LEU A 77 -11.49 0.65 33.77
CA LEU A 77 -11.73 1.61 32.68
C LEU A 77 -12.05 3.02 33.20
N GLU A 78 -12.79 3.13 34.30
CA GLU A 78 -13.14 4.42 34.90
C GLU A 78 -11.89 5.14 35.43
N LEU A 79 -10.99 4.39 36.07
CA LEU A 79 -9.70 4.90 36.52
C LEU A 79 -8.78 5.25 35.34
N ILE A 80 -8.76 4.45 34.27
CA ILE A 80 -8.00 4.78 33.05
C ILE A 80 -8.49 6.11 32.47
N ASP A 81 -9.80 6.27 32.30
CA ASP A 81 -10.39 7.50 31.76
C ASP A 81 -10.08 8.72 32.62
N TYR A 82 -10.14 8.58 33.95
CA TYR A 82 -9.77 9.65 34.86
C TYR A 82 -8.29 10.02 34.75
N LEU A 83 -7.39 9.04 34.71
CA LEU A 83 -5.96 9.29 34.60
C LEU A 83 -5.61 9.93 33.25
N LEU A 84 -6.17 9.43 32.14
CA LEU A 84 -5.97 10.00 30.81
C LEU A 84 -6.45 11.46 30.71
N SER A 85 -7.61 11.78 31.30
CA SER A 85 -8.13 13.15 31.34
C SER A 85 -7.35 14.08 32.29
N SER A 86 -6.51 13.53 33.16
CA SER A 86 -5.70 14.27 34.13
C SER A 86 -4.27 14.59 33.63
N GLY A 87 -3.99 14.42 32.34
CA GLY A 87 -2.72 14.83 31.73
C GLY A 87 -1.54 13.88 32.01
N VAL A 88 -1.81 12.57 32.04
CA VAL A 88 -0.73 11.56 32.11
C VAL A 88 0.20 11.70 30.90
N ASP A 89 1.50 11.68 31.16
CA ASP A 89 2.52 11.52 30.13
C ASP A 89 2.50 10.09 29.61
N LEU A 90 2.33 9.92 28.30
CA LEU A 90 2.32 8.62 27.62
C LEU A 90 3.68 8.26 27.02
N ASN A 91 4.64 9.19 26.99
CA ASN A 91 5.96 9.02 26.39
C ASN A 91 6.95 8.33 27.33
N PHE A 92 6.54 7.22 27.92
CA PHE A 92 7.39 6.46 28.81
C PHE A 92 7.47 4.97 28.48
N LEU A 93 8.61 4.38 28.84
CA LEU A 93 8.92 2.98 28.56
C LEU A 93 9.29 2.27 29.86
N ILE A 94 8.47 1.30 30.26
CA ILE A 94 8.82 0.33 31.31
C ILE A 94 9.17 -1.04 30.68
N ALA A 95 8.65 -1.28 29.46
CA ALA A 95 9.00 -2.36 28.52
C ALA A 95 8.19 -2.20 27.22
N PHE A 96 7.01 -1.59 27.34
CA PHE A 96 6.04 -1.31 26.29
C PHE A 96 5.54 0.13 26.45
N THR A 97 4.93 0.70 25.39
CA THR A 97 4.09 1.90 25.52
C THR A 97 2.78 1.58 26.23
N PRO A 98 2.11 2.56 26.84
CA PRO A 98 0.79 2.37 27.45
C PRO A 98 -0.24 1.79 26.46
N LEU A 99 -0.27 2.28 25.23
CA LEU A 99 -1.12 1.76 24.15
C LEU A 99 -0.84 0.27 23.87
N PHE A 100 0.43 -0.11 23.76
CA PHE A 100 0.79 -1.50 23.49
C PHE A 100 0.39 -2.42 24.66
N LEU A 101 0.58 -1.97 25.91
CA LEU A 101 0.13 -2.71 27.09
C LEU A 101 -1.40 -2.81 27.14
N ALA A 102 -2.12 -1.73 26.89
CA ALA A 102 -3.58 -1.71 26.84
C ALA A 102 -4.13 -2.71 25.79
N TYR A 103 -3.47 -2.79 24.63
CA TYR A 103 -3.80 -3.79 23.62
C TYR A 103 -3.48 -5.22 24.10
N GLN A 104 -2.35 -5.45 24.76
CA GLN A 104 -2.01 -6.77 25.31
C GLN A 104 -3.00 -7.24 26.37
N GLU A 105 -3.48 -6.32 27.21
CA GLU A 105 -4.51 -6.56 28.22
C GLU A 105 -5.92 -6.63 27.61
N LYS A 106 -6.06 -6.53 26.28
CA LYS A 106 -7.35 -6.61 25.57
C LYS A 106 -8.38 -5.57 26.05
N LEU A 107 -7.91 -4.37 26.37
CA LEU A 107 -8.81 -3.27 26.72
C LEU A 107 -9.69 -2.87 25.51
N PRO A 108 -10.88 -2.30 25.74
CA PRO A 108 -11.78 -1.90 24.66
C PRO A 108 -11.11 -0.94 23.67
N LYS A 109 -11.44 -1.08 22.37
CA LYS A 109 -10.90 -0.21 21.31
C LYS A 109 -11.12 1.27 21.58
N GLU A 110 -12.22 1.65 22.25
CA GLU A 110 -12.47 3.04 22.66
C GLU A 110 -11.38 3.59 23.58
N ILE A 111 -10.87 2.77 24.50
CA ILE A 111 -9.73 3.15 25.36
C ILE A 111 -8.45 3.24 24.53
N LEU A 112 -8.21 2.30 23.61
CA LEU A 112 -7.05 2.37 22.71
C LEU A 112 -7.09 3.64 21.84
N ARG A 113 -8.28 4.03 21.37
CA ARG A 113 -8.49 5.29 20.61
C ARG A 113 -8.09 6.50 21.45
N LYS A 114 -8.49 6.56 22.72
CA LYS A 114 -8.10 7.65 23.64
C LYS A 114 -6.58 7.74 23.81
N PHE A 115 -5.88 6.62 24.00
CA PHE A 115 -4.41 6.62 24.05
C PHE A 115 -3.80 7.23 22.78
N ILE A 116 -4.30 6.83 21.60
CA ILE A 116 -3.82 7.32 20.31
C ILE A 116 -4.13 8.82 20.13
N GLU A 117 -5.32 9.28 20.54
CA GLU A 117 -5.73 10.68 20.49
C GLU A 117 -4.90 11.58 21.39
N LEU A 118 -4.44 11.05 22.53
CA LEU A 118 -3.53 11.73 23.45
C LEU A 118 -2.06 11.64 23.02
N GLY A 119 -1.77 11.07 21.85
CA GLY A 119 -0.44 11.07 21.25
C GLY A 119 0.46 9.91 21.66
N ASP A 120 -0.09 8.80 22.15
CA ASP A 120 0.71 7.58 22.36
C ASP A 120 1.33 7.08 21.04
N ASN A 121 2.53 6.52 21.14
CA ASN A 121 3.31 6.11 19.99
C ASN A 121 2.82 4.78 19.40
N VAL A 122 2.07 4.87 18.30
CA VAL A 122 1.59 3.72 17.50
C VAL A 122 2.71 2.91 16.83
N ASN A 123 3.88 3.53 16.68
CA ASN A 123 5.05 3.01 15.97
C ASN A 123 6.12 2.42 16.90
N HIS A 124 5.83 2.34 18.20
CA HIS A 124 6.76 1.70 19.12
C HIS A 124 6.98 0.23 18.74
N SER A 125 8.25 -0.16 18.59
CA SER A 125 8.66 -1.53 18.29
C SER A 125 9.44 -2.10 19.46
N THR A 126 9.04 -3.30 19.89
CA THR A 126 9.72 -4.05 20.94
C THR A 126 10.77 -5.00 20.34
N ASN A 127 11.92 -5.11 21.00
CA ASN A 127 13.00 -6.05 20.62
C ASN A 127 13.15 -7.20 21.65
N PHE A 128 12.14 -7.46 22.47
CA PHE A 128 12.23 -8.46 23.54
C PHE A 128 12.11 -9.88 22.96
N LEU A 129 13.27 -10.48 22.74
CA LEU A 129 13.46 -11.85 22.24
C LEU A 129 12.97 -12.96 23.21
N MET A 130 12.47 -12.61 24.40
CA MET A 130 12.18 -13.61 25.43
C MET A 130 10.78 -14.24 25.33
N ASN A 131 9.84 -13.70 24.53
CA ASN A 131 8.43 -14.18 24.51
C ASN A 131 7.71 -14.09 23.13
N ASN A 132 8.40 -14.14 21.99
CA ASN A 132 7.80 -13.96 20.64
C ASN A 132 7.05 -12.62 20.44
N TRP A 133 7.38 -11.60 21.24
CA TRP A 133 6.80 -10.26 21.18
C TRP A 133 7.73 -9.26 20.51
N ASP A 134 8.38 -9.65 19.42
CA ASP A 134 9.08 -8.73 18.54
C ASP A 134 8.08 -7.96 17.66
N GLY A 135 8.25 -6.64 17.61
CA GLY A 135 7.63 -5.77 16.61
C GLY A 135 6.61 -4.74 17.13
N THR A 136 5.86 -4.14 16.20
CA THR A 136 4.89 -3.08 16.48
C THR A 136 3.55 -3.63 16.94
N ILE A 137 2.64 -2.75 17.39
CA ILE A 137 1.25 -3.13 17.71
C ILE A 137 0.57 -3.84 16.53
N LEU A 138 0.83 -3.38 15.29
CA LEU A 138 0.29 -3.98 14.08
C LEU A 138 0.83 -5.40 13.84
N ASN A 139 2.12 -5.65 14.09
CA ASN A 139 2.65 -7.03 14.02
C ASN A 139 1.94 -7.96 15.01
N GLN A 140 1.69 -7.48 16.23
CA GLN A 140 1.03 -8.28 17.26
C GLN A 140 -0.44 -8.55 16.93
N MET A 141 -1.14 -7.55 16.40
CA MET A 141 -2.48 -7.69 15.81
C MET A 141 -2.52 -8.84 14.82
N ILE A 142 -1.70 -8.78 13.77
CA ILE A 142 -1.67 -9.79 12.72
C ILE A 142 -1.32 -11.19 13.27
N ARG A 143 -0.31 -11.30 14.14
CA ARG A 143 0.12 -12.58 14.72
C ARG A 143 -0.95 -13.25 15.58
N LYS A 144 -1.69 -12.48 16.37
CA LYS A 144 -2.74 -13.01 17.25
C LYS A 144 -4.07 -13.21 16.53
N ASN A 145 -4.16 -12.80 15.26
CA ASN A 145 -5.40 -12.72 14.52
C ASN A 145 -6.48 -11.90 15.26
N ASP A 146 -6.03 -10.86 15.97
CA ASP A 146 -6.85 -9.99 16.82
C ASP A 146 -6.82 -8.57 16.25
N TYR A 147 -7.53 -8.40 15.13
CA TYR A 147 -7.59 -7.13 14.42
C TYR A 147 -8.93 -6.91 13.74
N ASP A 148 -9.17 -5.65 13.46
CA ASP A 148 -10.29 -5.14 12.72
C ASP A 148 -9.77 -4.19 11.66
N LEU A 149 -10.22 -4.36 10.41
CA LEU A 149 -9.76 -3.55 9.29
C LEU A 149 -10.02 -2.06 9.54
N ASP A 150 -11.12 -1.72 10.20
CA ASP A 150 -11.45 -0.32 10.52
C ASP A 150 -10.46 0.25 11.53
N PHE A 151 -9.99 -0.59 12.47
CA PHE A 151 -8.99 -0.18 13.44
C PHE A 151 -7.59 -0.08 12.82
N ILE A 152 -7.22 -0.99 11.90
CA ILE A 152 -5.95 -0.89 11.16
C ILE A 152 -5.95 0.37 10.29
N GLN A 153 -7.04 0.65 9.57
CA GLN A 153 -7.19 1.88 8.79
C GLN A 153 -7.11 3.13 9.66
N TYR A 154 -7.75 3.10 10.84
CA TYR A 154 -7.62 4.17 11.81
C TYR A 154 -6.17 4.38 12.26
N LEU A 155 -5.41 3.33 12.57
CA LEU A 155 -3.99 3.43 12.91
C LEU A 155 -3.17 4.04 11.77
N PHE A 156 -3.41 3.64 10.51
CA PHE A 156 -2.77 4.29 9.36
C PHE A 156 -3.11 5.78 9.26
N SER A 157 -4.36 6.16 9.54
CA SER A 157 -4.77 7.58 9.57
C SER A 157 -4.05 8.38 10.67
N LYS A 158 -3.50 7.71 11.68
CA LYS A 158 -2.74 8.28 12.81
C LYS A 158 -1.24 8.15 12.64
N GLY A 159 -0.76 7.80 11.44
CA GLY A 159 0.68 7.78 11.11
C GLY A 159 1.39 6.47 11.45
N LEU A 160 0.65 5.36 11.60
CA LEU A 160 1.25 4.04 11.72
C LEU A 160 2.07 3.70 10.47
N ASP A 161 3.33 3.29 10.65
CA ASP A 161 4.21 2.84 9.57
C ASP A 161 4.39 1.30 9.63
N PRO A 162 3.95 0.54 8.60
CA PRO A 162 4.05 -0.92 8.59
C PRO A 162 5.47 -1.42 8.28
N ASN A 163 6.44 -0.53 8.06
CA ASN A 163 7.79 -0.84 7.59
C ASN A 163 8.88 -0.72 8.68
N ILE A 164 8.50 -0.43 9.93
CA ILE A 164 9.44 -0.17 11.03
C ILE A 164 10.30 -1.40 11.38
N THR A 165 9.72 -2.59 11.31
CA THR A 165 10.37 -3.81 11.78
C THR A 165 11.16 -4.48 10.67
N ASN A 166 12.27 -5.13 11.06
CA ASN A 166 13.12 -5.87 10.11
C ASN A 166 12.30 -6.86 9.28
N GLN A 167 11.39 -7.64 9.86
CA GLN A 167 10.35 -8.31 9.06
C GLN A 167 9.17 -7.36 8.89
N THR A 168 8.80 -7.00 7.66
CA THR A 168 7.63 -6.12 7.45
C THR A 168 6.34 -6.86 7.85
N VAL A 169 5.33 -6.11 8.28
CA VAL A 169 4.04 -6.67 8.75
C VAL A 169 3.42 -7.61 7.71
N ILE A 170 3.57 -7.30 6.42
CA ILE A 170 3.01 -8.13 5.35
C ILE A 170 3.64 -9.53 5.27
N HIS A 171 4.91 -9.71 5.65
CA HIS A 171 5.52 -11.04 5.72
C HIS A 171 4.84 -11.89 6.79
N THR A 172 4.58 -11.26 7.94
CA THR A 172 3.86 -11.89 9.04
C THR A 172 2.43 -12.25 8.61
N ALA A 173 1.74 -11.35 7.91
CA ALA A 173 0.38 -11.60 7.41
C ALA A 173 0.31 -12.77 6.43
N ILE A 174 1.27 -12.85 5.50
CA ILE A 174 1.37 -13.97 4.56
C ILE A 174 1.61 -15.29 5.31
N ASN A 175 2.51 -15.30 6.29
CA ASN A 175 2.81 -16.50 7.06
C ASN A 175 1.64 -16.97 7.93
N GLN A 176 0.82 -16.03 8.41
CA GLN A 176 -0.39 -16.31 9.19
C GLN A 176 -1.64 -16.57 8.34
N LYS A 177 -1.51 -16.59 7.00
CA LYS A 177 -2.64 -16.76 6.07
C LYS A 177 -3.75 -15.73 6.30
N SER A 178 -3.38 -14.47 6.54
CA SER A 178 -4.35 -13.40 6.82
C SER A 178 -5.34 -13.20 5.65
N PRO A 179 -6.57 -12.74 5.91
CA PRO A 179 -7.56 -12.51 4.86
C PRO A 179 -7.05 -11.59 3.75
N GLU A 180 -7.59 -11.78 2.54
CA GLU A 180 -7.22 -11.02 1.34
C GLU A 180 -7.28 -9.51 1.54
N SER A 181 -8.32 -9.04 2.24
CA SER A 181 -8.53 -7.63 2.58
C SER A 181 -7.38 -7.04 3.40
N VAL A 182 -6.79 -7.82 4.31
CA VAL A 182 -5.63 -7.40 5.11
C VAL A 182 -4.38 -7.34 4.23
N ILE A 183 -4.15 -8.36 3.40
CA ILE A 183 -3.00 -8.38 2.49
C ILE A 183 -3.07 -7.20 1.52
N LYS A 184 -4.24 -6.92 0.94
CA LYS A 184 -4.47 -5.76 0.06
C LYS A 184 -4.19 -4.45 0.79
N LEU A 185 -4.74 -4.26 1.98
CA LEU A 185 -4.51 -3.04 2.78
C LEU A 185 -3.02 -2.84 3.09
N LEU A 186 -2.33 -3.87 3.58
CA LEU A 186 -0.91 -3.80 3.89
C LEU A 186 -0.07 -3.56 2.64
N ALA A 187 -0.41 -4.18 1.51
CA ALA A 187 0.32 -4.05 0.26
C ALA A 187 0.37 -2.59 -0.22
N THR A 188 -0.73 -1.84 -0.09
CA THR A 188 -0.79 -0.41 -0.45
C THR A 188 0.13 0.49 0.40
N LYS A 189 0.58 0.02 1.56
CA LYS A 189 1.40 0.77 2.54
C LYS A 189 2.80 0.19 2.72
N THR A 190 3.09 -0.94 2.08
CA THR A 190 4.35 -1.66 2.25
C THR A 190 5.42 -1.11 1.30
N ASN A 191 6.60 -0.85 1.83
CA ASN A 191 7.80 -0.70 1.03
C ASN A 191 8.39 -2.08 0.69
N PHE A 192 8.19 -2.52 -0.55
CA PHE A 192 8.66 -3.83 -1.01
C PHE A 192 10.19 -3.91 -1.25
N TRP A 193 10.89 -2.79 -1.16
CA TRP A 193 12.33 -2.65 -1.46
C TRP A 193 13.22 -2.82 -0.21
N ASN A 194 12.71 -3.48 0.83
CA ASN A 194 13.48 -3.67 2.05
C ASN A 194 14.54 -4.78 1.88
N ASP A 195 15.79 -4.38 1.60
CA ASP A 195 16.95 -5.26 1.41
C ASP A 195 17.31 -6.12 2.63
N LYS A 196 16.77 -5.79 3.82
CA LYS A 196 17.00 -6.55 5.06
C LYS A 196 16.17 -7.83 5.12
N VAL A 197 15.22 -8.04 4.20
CA VAL A 197 14.31 -9.19 4.17
C VAL A 197 14.44 -9.95 2.86
N ILE A 198 14.04 -11.22 2.90
CA ILE A 198 13.75 -11.96 1.67
C ILE A 198 12.71 -11.15 0.88
N PRO A 199 12.92 -10.89 -0.44
CA PRO A 199 11.94 -10.17 -1.24
C PRO A 199 10.54 -10.76 -1.10
N ILE A 200 9.52 -9.91 -0.96
CA ILE A 200 8.18 -10.34 -0.54
C ILE A 200 7.58 -11.43 -1.44
N LEU A 201 7.82 -11.36 -2.76
CA LEU A 201 7.32 -12.34 -3.71
C LEU A 201 7.96 -13.71 -3.48
N VAL A 202 9.27 -13.72 -3.18
CA VAL A 202 10.03 -14.93 -2.84
C VAL A 202 9.56 -15.51 -1.52
N PHE A 203 9.29 -14.65 -0.54
CA PHE A 203 8.73 -15.08 0.74
C PHE A 203 7.35 -15.71 0.56
N CYS A 204 6.47 -15.08 -0.23
CA CYS A 204 5.15 -15.61 -0.56
C CYS A 204 5.25 -16.99 -1.22
N LEU A 205 6.21 -17.20 -2.12
CA LEU A 205 6.44 -18.50 -2.76
C LEU A 205 6.90 -19.59 -1.80
N ARG A 206 7.77 -19.23 -0.85
CA ARG A 206 8.31 -20.13 0.19
C ARG A 206 7.36 -20.36 1.36
N SER A 207 6.28 -19.58 1.44
CA SER A 207 5.30 -19.67 2.52
C SER A 207 4.54 -21.01 2.51
N PRO A 208 3.93 -21.40 3.64
CA PRO A 208 3.11 -22.62 3.75
C PRO A 208 1.72 -22.50 3.12
N LEU A 209 1.50 -21.48 2.27
CA LEU A 209 0.27 -21.29 1.51
C LEU A 209 0.11 -22.38 0.44
N ASP A 210 -1.14 -22.71 0.11
CA ASP A 210 -1.40 -23.55 -1.07
C ASP A 210 -1.21 -22.74 -2.38
N ASN A 211 -1.24 -23.41 -3.53
CA ASN A 211 -1.00 -22.75 -4.82
C ASN A 211 -2.06 -21.69 -5.16
N LYS A 212 -3.32 -21.86 -4.73
CA LYS A 212 -4.40 -20.91 -4.98
C LYS A 212 -4.23 -19.66 -4.12
N GLU A 213 -3.89 -19.83 -2.85
CA GLU A 213 -3.55 -18.75 -1.91
C GLU A 213 -2.31 -17.98 -2.36
N LYS A 214 -1.25 -18.68 -2.78
CA LYS A 214 -0.04 -18.06 -3.32
C LYS A 214 -0.35 -17.19 -4.51
N LEU A 215 -1.13 -17.69 -5.46
CA LEU A 215 -1.51 -16.91 -6.64
C LEU A 215 -2.26 -15.65 -6.24
N LYS A 216 -3.26 -15.75 -5.36
CA LYS A 216 -4.02 -14.60 -4.86
C LYS A 216 -3.11 -13.53 -4.27
N TYR A 217 -2.23 -13.92 -3.35
CA TYR A 217 -1.35 -12.95 -2.70
C TYR A 217 -0.32 -12.39 -3.66
N LEU A 218 0.25 -13.20 -4.55
CA LEU A 218 1.18 -12.72 -5.58
C LEU A 218 0.52 -11.70 -6.49
N THR A 219 -0.69 -11.95 -6.96
CA THR A 219 -1.51 -10.99 -7.72
C THR A 219 -1.63 -9.68 -6.94
N ILE A 220 -2.02 -9.72 -5.66
CA ILE A 220 -2.18 -8.51 -4.84
C ILE A 220 -0.84 -7.78 -4.66
N LEU A 221 0.24 -8.50 -4.38
CA LEU A 221 1.56 -7.91 -4.15
C LEU A 221 2.09 -7.23 -5.43
N ILE A 222 2.00 -7.92 -6.57
CA ILE A 222 2.41 -7.40 -7.88
C ILE A 222 1.54 -6.20 -8.27
N ASP A 223 0.23 -6.30 -8.07
CA ASP A 223 -0.75 -5.22 -8.28
C ASP A 223 -0.51 -4.01 -7.37
N ASN A 224 0.31 -4.13 -6.33
CA ASN A 224 0.70 -3.02 -5.45
C ASN A 224 2.17 -2.60 -5.64
N GLY A 225 2.86 -3.11 -6.66
CA GLY A 225 4.21 -2.67 -7.02
C GLY A 225 5.35 -3.51 -6.43
N ALA A 226 5.09 -4.75 -5.99
CA ALA A 226 6.16 -5.64 -5.55
C ALA A 226 7.10 -6.02 -6.72
N PRO A 227 8.43 -6.05 -6.50
CA PRO A 227 9.39 -6.26 -7.58
C PRO A 227 9.40 -7.67 -8.14
N VAL A 228 8.81 -7.82 -9.32
CA VAL A 228 8.86 -9.08 -10.08
C VAL A 228 10.31 -9.48 -10.40
N TYR A 229 11.22 -8.53 -10.69
CA TYR A 229 12.61 -8.87 -11.00
C TYR A 229 13.37 -9.53 -9.83
N ALA A 230 12.91 -9.35 -8.59
CA ALA A 230 13.50 -10.01 -7.43
C ALA A 230 13.38 -11.54 -7.51
N LEU A 231 12.47 -12.04 -8.34
CA LEU A 231 12.32 -13.45 -8.70
C LEU A 231 13.46 -13.94 -9.62
N TYR A 232 13.96 -13.08 -10.50
CA TYR A 232 14.94 -13.45 -11.54
C TYR A 232 16.41 -13.28 -11.12
N ASN A 233 16.69 -12.70 -9.96
CA ASN A 233 18.06 -12.46 -9.52
C ASN A 233 18.76 -13.78 -9.13
N LYS A 234 19.52 -14.32 -10.10
CA LYS A 234 20.26 -15.59 -10.06
C LYS A 234 21.23 -15.76 -8.88
N ARG A 235 21.61 -14.67 -8.17
CA ARG A 235 22.61 -14.73 -7.09
C ARG A 235 22.07 -15.14 -5.71
N LYS A 236 20.74 -15.22 -5.49
CA LYS A 236 20.18 -15.59 -4.17
C LYS A 236 19.12 -16.70 -4.20
N ILE A 237 18.63 -17.12 -5.36
CA ILE A 237 17.50 -18.04 -5.46
C ILE A 237 17.82 -19.07 -6.54
N SER A 238 17.88 -20.35 -6.16
CA SER A 238 18.00 -21.43 -7.13
C SER A 238 16.73 -21.51 -7.96
N VAL A 239 16.93 -21.61 -9.28
CA VAL A 239 15.92 -21.67 -10.35
C VAL A 239 14.95 -22.86 -10.22
N GLN A 240 15.18 -23.78 -9.28
CA GLN A 240 14.40 -25.01 -9.11
C GLN A 240 13.06 -24.83 -8.39
N CYS A 241 12.76 -23.66 -7.82
CA CYS A 241 11.47 -23.39 -7.14
C CYS A 241 10.36 -22.82 -8.04
N TYR A 242 10.61 -22.63 -9.33
CA TYR A 242 9.57 -22.17 -10.26
C TYR A 242 8.72 -23.35 -10.73
N ASP A 243 7.48 -23.40 -10.24
CA ASP A 243 6.43 -24.16 -10.91
C ASP A 243 6.21 -23.56 -12.32
N GLN A 244 6.01 -24.40 -13.33
CA GLN A 244 5.69 -23.96 -14.70
C GLN A 244 4.48 -23.01 -14.69
N TYR A 245 3.52 -23.28 -13.81
CA TYR A 245 2.36 -22.44 -13.58
C TYR A 245 2.69 -20.99 -13.20
N LEU A 246 3.73 -20.79 -12.38
CA LEU A 246 4.18 -19.49 -11.92
C LEU A 246 4.93 -18.71 -12.99
N LYS A 247 5.68 -19.45 -13.82
CA LYS A 247 6.30 -18.89 -15.02
C LYS A 247 5.22 -18.41 -15.99
N ASP A 248 4.21 -19.25 -16.26
CA ASP A 248 3.08 -18.89 -17.12
C ASP A 248 2.28 -17.70 -16.53
N PHE A 249 2.11 -17.63 -15.21
CA PHE A 249 1.47 -16.50 -14.54
C PHE A 249 2.26 -15.19 -14.72
N LEU A 250 3.58 -15.22 -14.54
CA LEU A 250 4.44 -14.05 -14.72
C LEU A 250 4.55 -13.64 -16.19
N ASP A 251 4.65 -14.61 -17.10
CA ASP A 251 4.70 -14.39 -18.55
C ASP A 251 3.38 -13.76 -19.05
N ASN A 252 2.24 -14.13 -18.46
CA ASN A 252 0.93 -13.52 -18.76
C ASN A 252 0.72 -12.12 -18.14
N TYR A 253 1.49 -11.75 -17.11
CA TYR A 253 1.29 -10.49 -16.40
C TYR A 253 1.89 -9.28 -17.13
N GLU A 254 2.64 -9.48 -18.21
CA GLU A 254 3.36 -8.41 -18.93
C GLU A 254 2.70 -7.96 -20.24
N ASN A 255 1.50 -8.44 -20.55
CA ASN A 255 0.86 -8.21 -21.85
C ASN A 255 0.81 -6.73 -22.27
N ILE A 256 0.30 -5.83 -21.41
CA ILE A 256 0.24 -4.40 -21.75
C ILE A 256 1.64 -3.78 -21.92
N CYS A 257 2.64 -4.24 -21.15
CA CYS A 257 4.02 -3.79 -21.33
C CYS A 257 4.60 -4.23 -22.66
N GLN A 258 4.33 -5.48 -23.06
CA GLN A 258 4.74 -6.03 -24.34
C GLN A 258 4.04 -5.31 -25.49
N GLU A 259 2.73 -5.03 -25.39
CA GLU A 259 2.02 -4.26 -26.42
C GLU A 259 2.58 -2.84 -26.60
N PHE A 260 2.93 -2.14 -25.51
CA PHE A 260 3.60 -0.84 -25.61
C PHE A 260 5.02 -0.96 -26.21
N LEU A 261 5.73 -2.04 -25.92
CA LEU A 261 7.05 -2.31 -26.47
C LEU A 261 7.02 -2.66 -27.96
N GLU A 262 6.05 -3.47 -28.39
CA GLU A 262 5.79 -3.79 -29.79
C GLU A 262 5.38 -2.53 -30.54
N PHE A 263 4.54 -1.69 -29.93
CA PHE A 263 4.14 -0.41 -30.51
C PHE A 263 5.31 0.57 -30.67
N TYR A 264 6.29 0.58 -29.77
CA TYR A 264 7.52 1.37 -29.94
C TYR A 264 8.24 1.03 -31.25
N GLN A 265 8.19 -0.22 -31.70
CA GLN A 265 8.82 -0.66 -32.94
C GLN A 265 8.06 -0.20 -34.19
N LYS A 266 6.82 0.28 -34.04
CA LYS A 266 5.99 0.84 -35.12
C LYS A 266 6.28 2.33 -35.29
N SER A 267 7.05 2.67 -36.32
CA SER A 267 7.51 4.04 -36.57
C SER A 267 6.45 4.99 -37.16
N GLU A 268 5.28 4.46 -37.54
CA GLU A 268 4.31 5.14 -38.39
C GLU A 268 3.49 6.24 -37.69
N LEU A 269 3.41 6.23 -36.35
CA LEU A 269 2.72 7.26 -35.55
C LEU A 269 3.67 8.19 -34.80
N THR A 270 4.96 8.13 -35.11
CA THR A 270 5.97 8.88 -34.37
C THR A 270 5.88 10.38 -34.64
N ASP A 271 5.84 11.17 -33.56
CA ASP A 271 5.73 12.63 -33.57
C ASP A 271 6.93 13.30 -32.89
N PHE A 272 7.92 12.51 -32.45
CA PHE A 272 9.07 12.96 -31.70
C PHE A 272 10.34 12.24 -32.12
N ILE A 273 11.39 12.98 -32.48
CA ILE A 273 12.67 12.41 -32.92
C ILE A 273 13.74 12.75 -31.89
N ILE A 274 14.38 11.72 -31.34
CA ILE A 274 15.50 11.84 -30.42
C ILE A 274 16.79 11.55 -31.17
N THR A 275 17.73 12.48 -31.09
CA THR A 275 19.06 12.35 -31.71
C THR A 275 20.01 11.67 -30.72
N SER A 276 20.84 10.76 -31.22
CA SER A 276 21.95 10.13 -30.50
C SER A 276 23.28 10.45 -31.19
N ASP A 277 24.39 9.99 -30.61
CA ASP A 277 25.74 10.26 -31.15
C ASP A 277 25.95 9.75 -32.60
N ASN A 278 25.29 8.66 -32.96
CA ASN A 278 25.47 7.91 -34.20
C ASN A 278 24.14 7.54 -34.88
N GLY A 279 23.03 8.19 -34.51
CA GLY A 279 21.73 7.94 -35.15
C GLY A 279 20.57 8.75 -34.61
N THR A 280 19.37 8.37 -35.04
CA THR A 280 18.10 8.95 -34.61
C THR A 280 17.12 7.85 -34.24
N ILE A 281 16.24 8.17 -33.29
CA ILE A 281 15.22 7.27 -32.76
C ILE A 281 13.87 7.98 -32.83
N ASN A 282 12.91 7.34 -33.46
CA ASN A 282 11.55 7.85 -33.60
C ASN A 282 10.70 7.39 -32.41
N CYS A 283 9.97 8.32 -31.81
CA CYS A 283 9.25 8.15 -30.56
C CYS A 283 7.89 8.87 -30.60
N HIS A 284 7.10 8.62 -29.55
CA HIS A 284 5.81 9.24 -29.29
C HIS A 284 5.95 10.18 -28.09
N LYS A 285 5.84 11.49 -28.31
CA LYS A 285 6.05 12.52 -27.29
C LYS A 285 5.14 12.33 -26.09
N GLN A 286 3.86 12.05 -26.34
CA GLN A 286 2.85 11.83 -25.31
C GLN A 286 3.23 10.66 -24.37
N ILE A 287 3.79 9.56 -24.88
CA ILE A 287 4.21 8.42 -24.05
C ILE A 287 5.38 8.81 -23.15
N ILE A 288 6.39 9.50 -23.69
CA ILE A 288 7.56 9.92 -22.91
C ILE A 288 7.14 10.93 -21.84
N GLU A 289 6.31 11.92 -22.18
CA GLU A 289 5.80 12.91 -21.22
C GLU A 289 4.91 12.28 -20.14
N MET A 290 4.05 11.32 -20.49
CA MET A 290 3.27 10.55 -19.51
C MET A 290 4.21 9.80 -18.54
N ARG A 291 5.28 9.19 -19.06
CA ARG A 291 6.16 8.32 -18.28
C ARG A 291 7.14 9.08 -17.41
N LEU A 292 7.71 10.17 -17.91
CA LEU A 292 8.78 10.91 -17.24
C LEU A 292 8.30 12.24 -16.65
N GLY A 293 7.26 12.85 -17.22
CA GLY A 293 6.91 14.24 -16.96
C GLY A 293 7.80 15.21 -17.73
N LYS A 294 7.25 16.39 -18.04
CA LYS A 294 7.88 17.38 -18.94
C LYS A 294 9.30 17.80 -18.49
N ASP A 295 9.49 18.02 -17.20
CA ASP A 295 10.78 18.43 -16.63
C ASP A 295 11.93 17.44 -16.91
N LEU A 296 11.64 16.14 -16.92
CA LEU A 296 12.64 15.12 -17.23
C LEU A 296 12.81 14.96 -18.75
N VAL A 297 11.76 15.14 -19.55
CA VAL A 297 11.87 15.11 -21.02
C VAL A 297 12.82 16.20 -21.53
N GLU A 298 12.79 17.39 -20.94
CA GLU A 298 13.71 18.49 -21.30
C GLU A 298 15.18 18.15 -21.03
N LYS A 299 15.46 17.35 -19.99
CA LYS A 299 16.81 16.86 -19.66
C LYS A 299 17.23 15.67 -20.52
N LEU A 300 16.26 14.87 -20.95
CA LEU A 300 16.47 13.66 -21.74
C LEU A 300 17.10 13.97 -23.10
N ILE A 301 16.64 15.01 -23.79
CA ILE A 301 17.08 15.37 -25.15
C ILE A 301 18.61 15.60 -25.22
N PRO A 302 19.19 16.58 -24.49
CA PRO A 302 20.63 16.86 -24.56
C PRO A 302 21.49 15.74 -23.95
N PHE A 303 20.89 14.84 -23.17
CA PHE A 303 21.55 13.63 -22.67
C PHE A 303 21.70 12.59 -23.77
N CYS A 304 20.62 12.28 -24.49
CA CYS A 304 20.61 11.29 -25.56
C CYS A 304 21.59 11.61 -26.69
N GLU A 305 21.77 12.90 -27.02
CA GLU A 305 22.71 13.36 -28.06
C GLU A 305 24.16 12.91 -27.83
N LYS A 306 24.52 12.58 -26.58
CA LYS A 306 25.88 12.18 -26.17
C LYS A 306 26.03 10.69 -25.91
N LYS A 307 24.99 9.90 -26.17
CA LYS A 307 24.93 8.47 -25.87
C LYS A 307 24.85 7.67 -27.16
N GLU A 308 25.32 6.42 -27.09
CA GLU A 308 25.23 5.50 -28.22
C GLU A 308 23.75 5.22 -28.54
N LYS A 309 23.40 5.10 -29.83
CA LYS A 309 22.02 4.77 -30.24
C LYS A 309 21.46 3.56 -29.48
N GLN A 310 22.27 2.52 -29.28
CA GLN A 310 21.82 1.31 -28.56
C GLN A 310 21.47 1.59 -27.09
N GLU A 311 22.22 2.47 -26.42
CA GLU A 311 21.94 2.87 -25.04
C GLU A 311 20.61 3.64 -24.95
N VAL A 312 20.40 4.57 -25.89
CA VAL A 312 19.16 5.35 -25.96
C VAL A 312 17.98 4.46 -26.31
N GLU A 313 18.12 3.49 -27.22
CA GLU A 313 17.07 2.51 -27.53
C GLU A 313 16.69 1.65 -26.31
N ASN A 314 17.66 1.18 -25.53
CA ASN A 314 17.39 0.41 -24.31
C ASN A 314 16.61 1.25 -23.29
N MET A 315 16.98 2.53 -23.16
CA MET A 315 16.26 3.48 -22.32
C MET A 315 14.82 3.73 -22.83
N MET A 316 14.62 3.89 -24.14
CA MET A 316 13.28 4.06 -24.73
C MET A 316 12.40 2.84 -24.49
N LYS A 317 12.92 1.63 -24.70
CA LYS A 317 12.18 0.39 -24.43
C LYS A 317 11.70 0.32 -22.99
N TRP A 318 12.54 0.74 -22.03
CA TRP A 318 12.13 0.85 -20.63
C TRP A 318 11.10 1.96 -20.40
N ILE A 319 11.23 3.12 -21.05
CA ILE A 319 10.24 4.20 -20.95
C ILE A 319 8.87 3.68 -21.41
N TYR A 320 8.77 2.96 -22.53
CA TYR A 320 7.49 2.48 -23.07
C TYR A 320 6.86 1.37 -22.23
N SER A 321 7.67 0.40 -21.81
CA SER A 321 7.16 -0.86 -21.24
C SER A 321 7.39 -1.00 -19.74
N GLY A 322 8.33 -0.24 -19.18
CA GLY A 322 8.89 -0.48 -17.85
C GLY A 322 9.74 -1.76 -17.76
N ILE A 323 9.96 -2.48 -18.86
CA ILE A 323 10.77 -3.69 -18.94
C ILE A 323 12.22 -3.28 -19.27
N PHE A 324 13.17 -3.83 -18.53
CA PHE A 324 14.59 -3.71 -18.87
C PHE A 324 14.97 -4.79 -19.88
N GLU A 325 15.29 -4.39 -21.11
CA GLU A 325 15.97 -5.26 -22.06
C GLU A 325 17.49 -5.10 -21.89
N GLY A 326 18.19 -6.18 -21.54
CA GLY A 326 19.64 -6.16 -21.31
C GLY A 326 20.01 -6.12 -19.81
N ASN A 327 21.15 -5.48 -19.49
CA ASN A 327 21.63 -5.36 -18.11
C ASN A 327 20.83 -4.26 -17.37
N PRO A 328 20.04 -4.60 -16.35
CA PRO A 328 19.26 -3.61 -15.60
C PRO A 328 20.13 -2.54 -14.93
N GLU A 329 21.36 -2.90 -14.54
CA GLU A 329 22.30 -1.97 -13.91
C GLU A 329 22.69 -0.85 -14.89
N GLU A 330 22.95 -1.17 -16.15
CA GLU A 330 23.31 -0.16 -17.17
C GLU A 330 22.17 0.81 -17.45
N THR A 331 20.95 0.31 -17.66
CA THR A 331 19.79 1.19 -17.93
C THR A 331 19.45 2.06 -16.72
N SER A 332 19.54 1.52 -15.50
CA SER A 332 19.33 2.29 -14.27
C SER A 332 20.38 3.37 -14.07
N VAL A 333 21.65 3.11 -14.40
CA VAL A 333 22.72 4.13 -14.36
C VAL A 333 22.38 5.29 -15.31
N LEU A 334 21.99 4.99 -16.55
CA LEU A 334 21.59 6.01 -17.52
C LEU A 334 20.40 6.85 -17.04
N LEU A 335 19.38 6.20 -16.47
CA LEU A 335 18.20 6.89 -15.91
C LEU A 335 18.57 7.75 -14.68
N ASN A 336 19.52 7.31 -13.86
CA ASN A 336 20.05 8.13 -12.77
C ASN A 336 20.80 9.36 -13.26
N GLU A 337 21.56 9.24 -14.35
CA GLU A 337 22.30 10.37 -14.96
C GLU A 337 21.38 11.49 -15.48
N ILE A 338 20.16 11.15 -15.95
CA ILE A 338 19.14 12.15 -16.32
C ILE A 338 18.36 12.72 -15.12
N GLY A 339 18.70 12.28 -13.90
CA GLY A 339 18.14 12.80 -12.65
C GLY A 339 16.92 12.04 -12.11
N MET A 340 16.65 10.82 -12.58
CA MET A 340 15.66 9.95 -11.94
C MET A 340 16.27 9.27 -10.71
N SER A 341 15.53 9.18 -9.61
CA SER A 341 15.98 8.38 -8.46
C SER A 341 15.77 6.89 -8.72
N ASN A 342 16.61 6.04 -8.11
CA ASN A 342 16.38 4.58 -8.10
C ASN A 342 14.97 4.22 -7.64
N GLU A 343 14.43 4.90 -6.63
CA GLU A 343 13.05 4.68 -6.17
C GLU A 343 12.01 4.96 -7.28
N LEU A 344 12.20 6.04 -8.05
CA LEU A 344 11.30 6.39 -9.13
C LEU A 344 11.38 5.38 -10.29
N ILE A 345 12.60 5.01 -10.70
CA ILE A 345 12.85 3.97 -11.73
C ILE A 345 12.15 2.67 -11.33
N LEU A 346 12.34 2.24 -10.09
CA LEU A 346 11.73 1.02 -9.59
C LEU A 346 10.19 1.12 -9.54
N SER A 347 9.65 2.25 -9.09
CA SER A 347 8.19 2.48 -9.03
C SER A 347 7.51 2.53 -10.41
N LYS A 348 8.27 2.88 -11.47
CA LYS A 348 7.78 2.99 -12.85
C LYS A 348 8.03 1.73 -13.66
N SER A 349 8.74 0.74 -13.12
CA SER A 349 9.08 -0.49 -13.83
C SER A 349 7.88 -1.44 -13.95
N ARG A 350 7.89 -2.28 -14.99
CA ARG A 350 6.90 -3.32 -15.32
C ARG A 350 5.47 -2.78 -15.43
N ARG A 351 4.50 -3.70 -15.48
CA ARG A 351 3.07 -3.42 -15.70
C ARG A 351 2.49 -2.42 -14.71
N PHE A 352 2.80 -2.54 -13.43
CA PHE A 352 2.17 -1.68 -12.44
C PHE A 352 2.59 -0.21 -12.59
N GLY A 353 3.89 0.05 -12.81
CA GLY A 353 4.37 1.39 -13.07
C GLY A 353 3.73 2.02 -14.31
N LEU A 354 3.57 1.22 -15.37
CA LEU A 354 2.87 1.64 -16.58
C LEU A 354 1.37 1.89 -16.34
N VAL A 355 0.65 0.97 -15.68
CA VAL A 355 -0.78 1.10 -15.38
C VAL A 355 -1.06 2.31 -14.49
N ARG A 356 -0.22 2.60 -13.49
CA ARG A 356 -0.37 3.78 -12.64
C ARG A 356 -0.23 5.07 -13.44
N ASP A 357 0.76 5.12 -14.33
CA ASP A 357 0.97 6.28 -15.20
C ASP A 357 -0.20 6.43 -16.19
N LEU A 358 -0.71 5.32 -16.75
CA LEU A 358 -1.89 5.30 -17.63
C LEU A 358 -3.18 5.72 -16.91
N GLU A 359 -3.36 5.32 -15.66
CA GLU A 359 -4.52 5.72 -14.83
C GLU A 359 -4.48 7.21 -14.51
N ALA A 360 -3.29 7.75 -14.20
CA ALA A 360 -3.12 9.18 -14.02
C ALA A 360 -3.39 9.92 -15.33
N TRP A 361 -2.94 9.37 -16.46
CA TRP A 361 -3.12 9.97 -17.78
C TRP A 361 -4.58 9.95 -18.26
N SER A 362 -5.32 8.87 -18.01
CA SER A 362 -6.73 8.72 -18.42
C SER A 362 -7.66 9.77 -17.80
N LYS A 363 -7.25 10.37 -16.67
CA LYS A 363 -7.98 11.42 -15.94
C LYS A 363 -7.75 12.84 -16.47
N LYS A 364 -6.77 13.05 -17.36
CA LYS A 364 -6.46 14.37 -17.92
C LYS A 364 -7.27 14.65 -19.17
N GLU A 365 -8.47 15.23 -19.00
CA GLU A 365 -9.42 15.46 -20.10
C GLU A 365 -8.90 16.42 -21.18
N GLU A 366 -7.99 17.32 -20.82
CA GLU A 366 -7.37 18.30 -21.70
C GLU A 366 -6.27 17.72 -22.60
N GLU A 367 -5.70 16.57 -22.25
CA GLU A 367 -4.66 15.89 -23.03
C GLU A 367 -5.27 14.90 -24.07
N LYS A 368 -6.56 14.60 -23.96
CA LYS A 368 -7.28 13.68 -24.88
C LYS A 368 -7.54 14.33 -26.23
N ASP A 369 -7.06 13.67 -27.29
CA ASP A 369 -7.02 14.17 -28.67
C ASP A 369 -8.03 13.50 -29.61
N PHE A 370 -8.89 12.62 -29.08
CA PHE A 370 -9.90 11.92 -29.86
C PHE A 370 -11.20 11.68 -29.09
N ALA A 371 -12.30 11.47 -29.81
CA ALA A 371 -13.58 11.07 -29.23
C ALA A 371 -14.27 9.94 -30.02
N ILE A 372 -14.77 8.94 -29.30
CA ILE A 372 -15.68 7.95 -29.86
C ILE A 372 -17.11 8.40 -29.56
N ILE A 373 -17.93 8.61 -30.58
CA ILE A 373 -19.33 9.03 -30.45
C ILE A 373 -20.20 7.78 -30.34
N VAL A 374 -20.79 7.56 -29.17
CA VAL A 374 -21.70 6.45 -28.87
C VAL A 374 -23.03 7.06 -28.44
N GLU A 375 -24.14 6.69 -29.09
CA GLU A 375 -25.47 7.22 -28.77
C GLU A 375 -25.51 8.77 -28.74
N ASP A 376 -24.81 9.40 -29.68
CA ASP A 376 -24.62 10.85 -29.80
C ASP A 376 -23.87 11.51 -28.60
N GLN A 377 -23.25 10.71 -27.73
CA GLN A 377 -22.40 11.18 -26.65
C GLN A 377 -20.90 10.90 -26.92
N PRO A 378 -20.01 11.88 -26.69
CA PRO A 378 -18.59 11.68 -26.90
C PRO A 378 -17.90 11.02 -25.69
N ILE A 379 -17.14 9.96 -25.94
CA ILE A 379 -16.16 9.39 -25.01
C ILE A 379 -14.77 9.86 -25.44
N LYS A 380 -14.20 10.82 -24.71
CA LYS A 380 -12.85 11.31 -24.98
C LYS A 380 -11.79 10.27 -24.63
N VAL A 381 -10.75 10.15 -25.46
CA VAL A 381 -9.66 9.18 -25.33
C VAL A 381 -8.40 9.69 -26.05
N HIS A 382 -7.22 9.13 -25.72
CA HIS A 382 -5.99 9.35 -26.47
C HIS A 382 -5.93 8.42 -27.69
N LYS A 383 -5.67 8.95 -28.90
CA LYS A 383 -5.50 8.17 -30.14
C LYS A 383 -4.48 7.05 -29.96
N LEU A 384 -3.37 7.34 -29.28
CA LEU A 384 -2.31 6.37 -29.03
C LEU A 384 -2.80 5.15 -28.26
N ILE A 385 -3.66 5.32 -27.25
CA ILE A 385 -4.20 4.20 -26.48
C ILE A 385 -5.08 3.29 -27.33
N LEU A 386 -5.90 3.89 -28.21
CA LEU A 386 -6.68 3.12 -29.17
C LEU A 386 -5.76 2.37 -30.14
N ALA A 387 -4.75 3.05 -30.71
CA ALA A 387 -3.81 2.48 -31.68
C ALA A 387 -2.94 1.35 -31.10
N ILE A 388 -2.54 1.45 -29.82
CA ILE A 388 -1.77 0.43 -29.12
C ILE A 388 -2.62 -0.82 -28.86
N ARG A 389 -3.92 -0.64 -28.60
CA ARG A 389 -4.79 -1.72 -28.07
C ARG A 389 -5.67 -2.37 -29.14
N SER A 390 -5.83 -1.74 -30.30
CA SER A 390 -6.76 -2.13 -31.36
C SER A 390 -6.17 -1.92 -32.74
N GLU A 391 -6.08 -3.02 -33.49
CA GLU A 391 -5.62 -3.02 -34.88
C GLU A 391 -6.59 -2.24 -35.79
N LEU A 392 -7.89 -2.22 -35.45
CA LEU A 392 -8.90 -1.40 -36.14
C LEU A 392 -8.52 0.09 -36.09
N PHE A 393 -8.28 0.61 -34.88
CA PHE A 393 -7.92 2.01 -34.69
C PHE A 393 -6.52 2.32 -35.22
N PHE A 394 -5.56 1.41 -35.05
CA PHE A 394 -4.24 1.52 -35.66
C PHE A 394 -4.36 1.72 -37.18
N ASN A 395 -5.12 0.87 -37.87
CA ASN A 395 -5.35 0.96 -39.31
C ASN A 395 -6.09 2.25 -39.71
N MET A 396 -7.06 2.69 -38.92
CA MET A 396 -7.78 3.94 -39.16
C MET A 396 -6.85 5.16 -39.11
N PHE A 397 -5.99 5.25 -38.10
CA PHE A 397 -5.09 6.40 -37.96
C PHE A 397 -3.89 6.35 -38.91
N VAL A 398 -3.33 5.16 -39.15
CA VAL A 398 -2.07 5.00 -39.90
C VAL A 398 -2.31 4.77 -41.39
N ASN A 399 -3.12 3.76 -41.71
CA ASN A 399 -3.26 3.28 -43.08
C ASN A 399 -4.28 4.12 -43.86
N VAL A 400 -5.39 4.48 -43.22
CA VAL A 400 -6.40 5.37 -43.81
C VAL A 400 -6.00 6.84 -43.70
N LYS A 401 -5.15 7.18 -42.71
CA LYS A 401 -4.75 8.57 -42.38
C LYS A 401 -5.96 9.46 -42.11
N ASP A 402 -6.88 8.96 -41.30
CA ASP A 402 -8.03 9.75 -40.89
C ASP A 402 -7.61 10.82 -39.87
N ASP A 403 -7.56 12.07 -40.34
CA ASP A 403 -7.22 13.25 -39.55
C ASP A 403 -8.38 13.74 -38.66
N SER A 404 -9.54 13.08 -38.69
CA SER A 404 -10.65 13.40 -37.80
C SER A 404 -10.25 13.27 -36.32
N ASN A 405 -10.85 14.12 -35.49
CA ASN A 405 -10.70 14.07 -34.04
C ASN A 405 -11.83 13.29 -33.36
N GLN A 406 -12.72 12.66 -34.15
CA GLN A 406 -13.81 11.85 -33.63
C GLN A 406 -14.28 10.80 -34.64
N VAL A 407 -14.82 9.69 -34.15
CA VAL A 407 -15.45 8.64 -34.96
C VAL A 407 -16.76 8.19 -34.33
N ARG A 408 -17.78 7.87 -35.13
CA ARG A 408 -19.01 7.26 -34.63
C ARG A 408 -18.80 5.76 -34.43
N ASP A 409 -19.21 5.26 -33.27
CA ASP A 409 -19.20 3.83 -32.99
C ASP A 409 -20.38 3.13 -33.71
N TYR A 410 -20.07 2.00 -34.35
CA TYR A 410 -21.05 1.16 -35.05
C TYR A 410 -21.10 -0.27 -34.50
N SER A 411 -20.54 -0.50 -33.31
CA SER A 411 -20.48 -1.82 -32.68
C SER A 411 -21.82 -2.28 -32.08
N GLN A 412 -22.81 -1.36 -32.06
CA GLN A 412 -24.13 -1.53 -31.45
C GLN A 412 -24.10 -1.75 -29.93
N LYS A 413 -23.01 -1.38 -29.26
CA LYS A 413 -22.86 -1.42 -27.80
C LYS A 413 -23.32 -0.11 -27.17
N THR A 414 -23.76 -0.20 -25.93
CA THR A 414 -24.19 0.97 -25.13
C THR A 414 -23.01 1.87 -24.79
N PHE A 415 -23.31 3.13 -24.45
CA PHE A 415 -22.32 4.08 -23.94
C PHE A 415 -21.53 3.52 -22.75
N GLY A 416 -22.19 2.83 -21.83
CA GLY A 416 -21.59 2.21 -20.65
C GLY A 416 -20.60 1.11 -20.99
N ALA A 417 -20.97 0.19 -21.89
CA ALA A 417 -20.07 -0.86 -22.36
C ALA A 417 -18.83 -0.29 -23.06
N ILE A 418 -18.99 0.69 -23.97
CA ILE A 418 -17.82 1.30 -24.63
C ILE A 418 -16.94 2.06 -23.63
N LYS A 419 -17.52 2.75 -22.66
CA LYS A 419 -16.75 3.41 -21.61
C LYS A 419 -15.94 2.39 -20.79
N ALA A 420 -16.51 1.22 -20.47
CA ALA A 420 -15.81 0.13 -19.80
C ALA A 420 -14.70 -0.49 -20.67
N LEU A 421 -14.92 -0.62 -21.99
CA LEU A 421 -13.88 -1.05 -22.93
C LEU A 421 -12.70 -0.06 -22.99
N ILE A 422 -12.99 1.24 -22.99
CA ILE A 422 -11.95 2.26 -22.97
C ILE A 422 -11.17 2.22 -21.65
N HIS A 423 -11.86 2.07 -20.51
CA HIS A 423 -11.19 1.86 -19.22
C HIS A 423 -10.26 0.64 -19.27
N TYR A 424 -10.71 -0.44 -19.91
CA TYR A 424 -9.92 -1.63 -20.14
C TYR A 424 -8.68 -1.39 -21.01
N PHE A 425 -8.77 -0.55 -22.04
CA PHE A 425 -7.64 -0.21 -22.89
C PHE A 425 -6.51 0.49 -22.12
N TYR A 426 -6.85 1.30 -21.10
CA TYR A 426 -5.84 1.91 -20.24
C TYR A 426 -5.26 0.93 -19.21
N LEU A 427 -6.11 0.20 -18.50
CA LEU A 427 -5.71 -0.44 -17.24
C LEU A 427 -5.61 -1.96 -17.32
N ASP A 428 -6.02 -2.55 -18.45
CA ASP A 428 -6.17 -4.00 -18.61
C ASP A 428 -7.04 -4.58 -17.46
N LYS A 429 -8.03 -3.79 -17.00
CA LYS A 429 -9.01 -4.08 -15.95
C LYS A 429 -10.34 -3.41 -16.28
N LEU A 430 -11.44 -4.09 -16.00
CA LEU A 430 -12.78 -3.49 -16.10
C LEU A 430 -13.04 -2.56 -14.91
N PRO A 431 -13.91 -1.55 -15.06
CA PRO A 431 -14.26 -0.66 -13.96
C PRO A 431 -15.07 -1.40 -12.88
N GLU A 432 -14.92 -0.98 -11.62
CA GLU A 432 -15.56 -1.67 -10.47
C GLU A 432 -17.09 -1.53 -10.45
N ASP A 433 -17.61 -0.49 -11.10
CA ASP A 433 -19.03 -0.14 -11.21
C ASP A 433 -19.70 -0.69 -12.49
N ILE A 434 -19.04 -1.57 -13.23
CA ILE A 434 -19.63 -2.20 -14.44
C ILE A 434 -20.85 -3.06 -14.07
N THR A 435 -21.94 -2.90 -14.82
CA THR A 435 -23.14 -3.74 -14.69
C THR A 435 -22.97 -5.06 -15.42
N GLN A 436 -23.77 -6.07 -15.05
CA GLN A 436 -23.76 -7.36 -15.75
C GLN A 436 -24.15 -7.21 -17.23
N SER A 437 -25.12 -6.35 -17.56
CA SER A 437 -25.53 -6.09 -18.95
C SER A 437 -24.40 -5.48 -19.78
N GLU A 438 -23.69 -4.48 -19.25
CA GLU A 438 -22.54 -3.87 -19.95
C GLU A 438 -21.40 -4.88 -20.12
N PHE A 439 -21.19 -5.77 -19.15
CA PHE A 439 -20.21 -6.85 -19.25
C PHE A 439 -20.56 -7.84 -20.36
N GLU A 440 -21.82 -8.28 -20.42
CA GLU A 440 -22.31 -9.19 -21.47
C GLU A 440 -22.21 -8.55 -22.86
N GLU A 441 -22.47 -7.25 -23.01
CA GLU A 441 -22.29 -6.53 -24.28
C GLU A 441 -20.84 -6.48 -24.77
N LEU A 442 -19.86 -6.61 -23.87
CA LEU A 442 -18.45 -6.69 -24.23
C LEU A 442 -18.05 -8.09 -24.74
N GLU A 443 -18.96 -9.06 -24.71
CA GLU A 443 -18.80 -10.32 -25.42
C GLU A 443 -18.59 -10.03 -26.92
N ASN A 444 -17.52 -10.57 -27.50
CA ASN A 444 -17.08 -10.34 -28.88
C ASN A 444 -16.61 -8.90 -29.22
N ALA A 445 -16.47 -7.99 -28.24
CA ALA A 445 -15.85 -6.68 -28.48
C ALA A 445 -14.44 -6.81 -29.08
N SER A 446 -13.69 -7.83 -28.66
CA SER A 446 -12.34 -8.10 -29.16
C SER A 446 -12.28 -8.38 -30.66
N GLU A 447 -13.31 -8.98 -31.24
CA GLU A 447 -13.40 -9.25 -32.67
C GLU A 447 -13.70 -7.97 -33.46
N PHE A 448 -14.73 -7.22 -33.03
CA PHE A 448 -15.12 -5.97 -33.70
C PHE A 448 -13.98 -4.94 -33.69
N TYR A 449 -13.38 -4.70 -32.50
CA TYR A 449 -12.29 -3.75 -32.35
C TYR A 449 -10.91 -4.35 -32.71
N GLN A 450 -10.82 -5.60 -33.16
CA GLN A 450 -9.57 -6.25 -33.55
C GLN A 450 -8.46 -6.07 -32.51
N MET A 451 -8.75 -6.43 -31.25
CA MET A 451 -7.81 -6.22 -30.14
C MET A 451 -6.59 -7.14 -30.25
N HIS A 452 -5.40 -6.60 -29.98
CA HIS A 452 -4.13 -7.34 -30.11
C HIS A 452 -4.05 -8.55 -29.17
N SER A 453 -4.54 -8.42 -27.93
CA SER A 453 -4.56 -9.54 -26.98
C SER A 453 -5.93 -10.22 -26.94
N LYS A 454 -6.06 -11.32 -27.71
CA LYS A 454 -7.24 -12.22 -27.67
C LYS A 454 -7.46 -12.88 -26.30
N ASN A 455 -6.39 -13.07 -25.53
CA ASN A 455 -6.42 -13.79 -24.24
C ASN A 455 -6.87 -12.93 -23.06
N SER A 456 -7.12 -11.64 -23.29
CA SER A 456 -7.26 -10.67 -22.23
C SER A 456 -8.70 -10.59 -21.68
N PHE A 457 -9.71 -11.00 -22.46
CA PHE A 457 -11.13 -10.94 -22.07
C PHE A 457 -11.74 -12.27 -21.55
N LEU A 458 -11.06 -13.42 -21.64
CA LEU A 458 -11.66 -14.73 -21.29
C LEU A 458 -10.80 -15.70 -20.44
N TYR A 459 -9.53 -15.39 -20.14
CA TYR A 459 -8.75 -16.30 -19.27
C TYR A 459 -8.89 -16.01 -17.77
N ARG A 460 -9.41 -14.84 -17.38
CA ARG A 460 -9.56 -14.48 -15.95
C ARG A 460 -10.76 -15.13 -15.26
N GLN A 461 -11.78 -15.55 -16.02
CA GLN A 461 -12.91 -16.29 -15.46
C GLN A 461 -12.52 -17.70 -14.96
N ASN A 462 -11.40 -18.28 -15.41
CA ASN A 462 -10.98 -19.61 -14.95
C ASN A 462 -10.04 -19.61 -13.74
N LEU A 463 -9.63 -18.45 -13.22
CA LEU A 463 -8.78 -18.37 -12.01
C LEU A 463 -9.48 -17.73 -10.81
N PHE A 464 -10.51 -16.92 -11.05
CA PHE A 464 -11.25 -16.24 -9.99
C PHE A 464 -12.73 -16.18 -10.35
N ASP A 465 -13.49 -17.17 -9.88
CA ASP A 465 -14.90 -16.95 -9.56
C ASP A 465 -14.98 -15.75 -8.62
N PHE A 466 -15.22 -14.57 -9.19
CA PHE A 466 -15.85 -13.50 -8.43
C PHE A 466 -17.31 -13.92 -8.24
N PRO A 467 -17.84 -13.91 -7.01
CA PRO A 467 -19.28 -13.85 -6.85
C PRO A 467 -19.66 -12.49 -7.41
N LEU A 468 -20.09 -12.45 -8.68
CA LEU A 468 -21.01 -11.41 -9.11
C LEU A 468 -22.08 -11.39 -8.02
N LYS A 469 -22.25 -10.22 -7.38
CA LYS A 469 -23.39 -10.00 -6.49
C LYS A 469 -24.60 -10.50 -7.27
N LYS A 470 -25.20 -11.58 -6.78
CA LYS A 470 -26.55 -11.91 -7.18
C LYS A 470 -27.38 -10.75 -6.68
N ASP A 471 -27.76 -9.87 -7.59
CA ASP A 471 -28.95 -9.09 -7.34
C ASP A 471 -30.13 -10.05 -7.41
N ASP A 472 -30.97 -9.94 -6.38
CA ASP A 472 -32.14 -10.73 -5.96
C ASP A 472 -31.92 -12.03 -5.15
#